data_AF-A0A2V9XIC8-F1
#
_entry.id   AF-A0A2V9XIC8-F1
#
_cell.length_a   1.000
_cell.length_b   1.000
_cell.length_c   1.000
_cell.angle_alpha   90.00
_cell.angle_beta   90.00
_cell.angle_gamma   90.00
#
_symmetry.space_group_name_H-M   'P 1'
#
loop_
_entity.id
_entity.type
_entity.pdbx_description
1 polymer ?
#
loop_
_entity_poly.entity_id
_entity_poly.type
_entity_poly.pdbx_seq_one_letter_code
_entity_poly.pdbx_strand_id
1 'polypeptide(L)'
;MFAQATDSSSEAELRAAMAERMKANVEGDTEKIASSLADEYLQTDIYGYVQDKTAWLNEYFKPPAELIKAGKFRWETFDEKDVRIRAHGDSAVVIGTLDAKGTGARPDRARHTWVADPSASFSGTLRFTRVYIKRNGKWLLAALHNAVPLPPTAAAK
;
A
#
# COMPACT_ATOMS: atom_id res chain seq x y z
N MET A 1 -18.44 -27.11 -12.48
CA MET A 1 -18.18 -26.77 -11.06
C MET A 1 -16.71 -26.48 -10.73
N PHE A 2 -15.75 -26.59 -11.67
CA PHE A 2 -14.32 -26.40 -11.37
C PHE A 2 -13.83 -24.94 -11.31
N ALA A 3 -14.50 -23.99 -11.98
CA ALA A 3 -14.08 -22.58 -11.97
C ALA A 3 -14.25 -21.90 -10.58
N GLN A 4 -15.31 -22.24 -9.85
CA GLN A 4 -15.63 -21.60 -8.56
C GLN A 4 -14.67 -21.99 -7.41
N ALA A 5 -14.12 -23.20 -7.43
CA ALA A 5 -13.20 -23.67 -6.39
C ALA A 5 -11.74 -23.17 -6.62
N THR A 6 -11.34 -23.02 -7.88
CA THR A 6 -10.04 -22.43 -8.21
C THR A 6 -10.02 -20.93 -7.91
N ASP A 7 -11.11 -20.22 -8.17
CA ASP A 7 -11.23 -18.78 -7.86
C ASP A 7 -11.17 -18.49 -6.35
N SER A 8 -11.79 -19.31 -5.50
CA SER A 8 -11.77 -19.10 -4.05
C SER A 8 -10.40 -19.35 -3.41
N SER A 9 -9.66 -20.37 -3.87
CA SER A 9 -8.27 -20.62 -3.44
C SER A 9 -7.34 -19.50 -3.90
N SER A 10 -7.50 -19.03 -5.13
CA SER A 10 -6.69 -17.96 -5.72
C SER A 10 -6.90 -16.63 -5.00
N GLU A 11 -8.15 -16.29 -4.65
CA GLU A 11 -8.47 -15.11 -3.84
C GLU A 11 -7.91 -15.22 -2.42
N ALA A 12 -7.98 -16.40 -1.79
CA ALA A 12 -7.42 -16.61 -0.46
C ALA A 12 -5.89 -16.41 -0.42
N GLU A 13 -5.18 -16.94 -1.41
CA GLU A 13 -3.73 -16.73 -1.58
C GLU A 13 -3.39 -15.24 -1.78
N LEU A 14 -4.18 -14.53 -2.59
CA LEU A 14 -4.00 -13.09 -2.80
C LEU A 14 -4.21 -12.31 -1.49
N ARG A 15 -5.25 -12.65 -0.72
CA ARG A 15 -5.49 -12.03 0.59
C ARG A 15 -4.35 -12.28 1.57
N ALA A 16 -3.77 -13.48 1.56
CA ALA A 16 -2.60 -13.79 2.37
C ALA A 16 -1.39 -12.93 1.97
N ALA A 17 -1.11 -12.81 0.67
CA ALA A 17 -0.04 -11.95 0.17
C ALA A 17 -0.26 -10.46 0.52
N MET A 18 -1.51 -9.98 0.46
CA MET A 18 -1.87 -8.63 0.89
C MET A 18 -1.60 -8.42 2.39
N ALA A 19 -2.00 -9.37 3.23
CA ALA A 19 -1.79 -9.31 4.67
C ALA A 19 -0.30 -9.32 5.05
N GLU A 20 0.51 -10.15 4.40
CA GLU A 20 1.96 -10.18 4.60
C GLU A 20 2.60 -8.83 4.22
N ARG A 21 2.24 -8.29 3.05
CA ARG A 21 2.71 -6.97 2.62
C ARG A 21 2.27 -5.88 3.60
N MET A 22 1.05 -5.94 4.13
CA MET A 22 0.57 -4.97 5.12
C MET A 22 1.41 -5.00 6.39
N LYS A 23 1.65 -6.20 6.93
CA LYS A 23 2.51 -6.40 8.11
C LYS A 23 3.92 -5.83 7.87
N ALA A 24 4.52 -6.14 6.71
CA ALA A 24 5.84 -5.62 6.34
C ALA A 24 5.89 -4.09 6.23
N ASN A 25 4.79 -3.43 5.81
CA ASN A 25 4.70 -1.96 5.80
C ASN A 25 4.75 -1.38 7.21
N VAL A 26 4.01 -1.98 8.14
CA VAL A 26 3.96 -1.52 9.53
C VAL A 26 5.28 -1.74 10.25
N GLU A 27 5.97 -2.84 9.96
CA GLU A 27 7.26 -3.21 10.55
C GLU A 27 8.46 -2.48 9.91
N GLY A 28 8.27 -1.80 8.77
CA GLY A 28 9.38 -1.22 8.01
C GLY A 28 10.31 -2.29 7.39
N ASP A 29 9.77 -3.45 7.04
CA ASP A 29 10.53 -4.57 6.47
C ASP A 29 10.77 -4.36 4.95
N THR A 30 11.88 -3.70 4.65
CA THR A 30 12.29 -3.35 3.27
C THR A 30 12.43 -4.57 2.37
N GLU A 31 12.94 -5.68 2.89
CA GLU A 31 13.19 -6.88 2.08
C GLU A 31 11.88 -7.55 1.69
N LYS A 32 10.98 -7.75 2.65
CA LYS A 32 9.65 -8.32 2.36
C LYS A 32 8.85 -7.43 1.43
N ILE A 33 8.88 -6.11 1.65
CA ILE A 33 8.21 -5.17 0.75
C ILE A 33 8.77 -5.26 -0.66
N ALA A 34 10.09 -5.19 -0.85
CA ALA A 34 10.69 -5.31 -2.17
C ALA A 34 10.33 -6.65 -2.86
N SER A 35 10.29 -7.75 -2.09
CA SER A 35 9.92 -9.08 -2.61
C SER A 35 8.42 -9.26 -2.93
N SER A 36 7.57 -8.36 -2.42
CA SER A 36 6.12 -8.36 -2.64
C SER A 36 5.69 -7.59 -3.90
N LEU A 37 6.63 -6.87 -4.52
CA LEU A 37 6.40 -6.08 -5.73
C LEU A 37 6.88 -6.85 -6.96
N ALA A 38 6.12 -6.78 -8.05
CA ALA A 38 6.58 -7.23 -9.36
C ALA A 38 7.80 -6.39 -9.81
N ASP A 39 8.64 -6.90 -10.70
CA ASP A 39 9.82 -6.15 -11.15
C ASP A 39 9.43 -4.94 -11.99
N GLU A 40 8.35 -5.07 -12.74
CA GLU A 40 7.68 -4.02 -13.51
C GLU A 40 6.77 -3.10 -12.66
N TYR A 41 6.91 -3.10 -11.33
CA TYR A 41 6.02 -2.33 -10.44
C TYR A 41 6.00 -0.83 -10.79
N LEU A 42 4.78 -0.28 -10.89
CA LEU A 42 4.51 1.12 -11.13
C LEU A 42 3.49 1.67 -10.14
N GLN A 43 3.74 2.87 -9.61
CA GLN A 43 2.81 3.55 -8.71
C GLN A 43 2.51 4.98 -9.17
N THR A 44 1.28 5.43 -8.93
CA THR A 44 0.92 6.85 -8.88
C THR A 44 0.49 7.25 -7.48
N ASP A 45 1.12 8.27 -6.90
CA ASP A 45 0.74 8.80 -5.59
C ASP A 45 -0.42 9.80 -5.67
N ILE A 46 -0.84 10.33 -4.51
CA ILE A 46 -1.97 11.27 -4.41
C ILE A 46 -1.73 12.64 -5.07
N TYR A 47 -0.51 12.94 -5.51
CA TYR A 47 -0.16 14.16 -6.24
C TYR A 47 0.04 13.89 -7.74
N GLY A 48 -0.17 12.65 -8.19
CA GLY A 48 0.05 12.27 -9.58
C GLY A 48 1.50 11.96 -9.91
N TYR A 49 2.40 11.88 -8.93
CA TYR A 49 3.79 11.52 -9.19
C TYR A 49 3.89 10.01 -9.47
N VAL A 50 4.44 9.66 -10.63
CA VAL A 50 4.60 8.28 -11.09
C VAL A 50 6.00 7.78 -10.76
N GLN A 51 6.08 6.63 -10.09
CA GLN A 51 7.34 5.99 -9.69
C GLN A 51 7.41 4.55 -10.17
N ASP A 52 8.60 4.10 -10.55
CA ASP A 52 8.91 2.68 -10.65
C ASP A 52 9.26 2.07 -9.27
N LYS A 53 9.52 0.76 -9.24
CA LYS A 53 9.94 0.03 -8.03
C LYS A 53 11.14 0.65 -7.31
N THR A 54 12.17 1.05 -8.04
CA THR A 54 13.42 1.55 -7.45
C THR A 54 13.20 2.93 -6.85
N ALA A 55 12.58 3.84 -7.60
CA ALA A 55 12.24 5.18 -7.14
C ALA A 55 11.31 5.10 -5.91
N TRP A 56 10.23 4.32 -5.98
CA TRP A 56 9.30 4.19 -4.86
C TRP A 56 9.96 3.63 -3.60
N LEU A 57 10.77 2.57 -3.71
CA LEU A 57 11.48 2.01 -2.57
C LEU A 57 12.42 3.02 -1.91
N ASN A 58 13.16 3.79 -2.70
CA ASN A 58 14.16 4.72 -2.19
C ASN A 58 13.57 6.03 -1.66
N GLU A 59 12.54 6.55 -2.32
CA GLU A 59 11.93 7.85 -2.01
C GLU A 59 10.79 7.72 -0.98
N TYR A 60 9.99 6.67 -1.06
CA TYR A 60 8.76 6.56 -0.24
C TYR A 60 8.86 5.52 0.86
N PHE A 61 9.41 4.33 0.59
CA PHE A 61 9.34 3.24 1.57
C PHE A 61 10.50 3.23 2.56
N LYS A 62 11.75 3.24 2.07
CA LYS A 62 12.94 3.16 2.93
C LYS A 62 13.03 4.30 3.94
N PRO A 63 12.77 5.58 3.60
CA PRO A 63 12.90 6.66 4.57
C PRO A 63 12.02 6.48 5.83
N PRO A 64 10.70 6.24 5.75
CA PRO A 64 9.90 5.96 6.94
C PRO A 64 10.27 4.61 7.57
N ALA A 65 10.66 3.58 6.80
CA ALA A 65 11.06 2.29 7.36
C ALA A 65 12.28 2.40 8.30
N GLU A 66 13.29 3.19 7.94
CA GLU A 66 14.45 3.43 8.80
C GLU A 66 14.06 4.23 10.05
N LEU A 67 13.09 5.14 9.95
CA LEU A 67 12.54 5.84 11.12
C LEU A 67 11.73 4.91 12.05
N ILE A 68 11.01 3.92 11.50
CA ILE A 68 10.33 2.88 12.29
C ILE A 68 11.36 2.07 13.09
N LYS A 69 12.38 1.54 12.41
CA LYS A 69 13.44 0.75 13.06
C LYS A 69 14.22 1.53 14.11
N ALA A 70 14.39 2.83 13.90
CA ALA A 70 15.03 3.73 14.85
C ALA A 70 14.10 4.19 16.01
N GLY A 71 12.83 3.76 16.03
CA GLY A 71 11.85 4.18 17.03
C GLY A 71 11.43 5.65 16.93
N LYS A 72 11.69 6.30 15.78
CA LYS A 72 11.38 7.72 15.52
C LYS A 72 10.06 7.93 14.80
N PHE A 73 9.47 6.87 14.25
CA PHE A 73 8.15 6.92 13.63
C PHE A 73 7.30 5.74 14.11
N ARG A 74 6.02 5.99 14.34
CA ARG A 74 5.06 4.97 14.77
C ARG A 74 3.76 5.11 13.99
N TRP A 75 3.28 3.99 13.46
CA TRP A 75 1.91 3.84 12.99
C TRP A 75 0.96 3.66 14.19
N GLU A 76 -0.06 4.49 14.26
CA GLU A 76 -1.19 4.31 15.17
C GLU A 76 -2.35 3.60 14.47
N THR A 77 -2.46 3.78 13.16
CA THR A 77 -3.42 3.10 12.28
C THR A 77 -2.79 2.95 10.91
N PHE A 78 -2.91 1.76 10.32
CA PHE A 78 -2.48 1.51 8.95
C PHE A 78 -3.29 0.31 8.42
N ASP A 79 -4.58 0.56 8.14
CA ASP A 79 -5.58 -0.50 7.93
C ASP A 79 -6.25 -0.39 6.56
N GLU A 80 -6.48 -1.54 5.93
CA GLU A 80 -7.26 -1.65 4.70
C GLU A 80 -8.71 -2.01 4.99
N LYS A 81 -9.65 -1.24 4.42
CA LYS A 81 -11.09 -1.39 4.56
C LYS A 81 -11.79 -1.44 3.20
N ASP A 82 -13.03 -1.92 3.21
CA ASP A 82 -13.89 -1.98 2.02
C ASP A 82 -13.25 -2.68 0.80
N VAL A 83 -12.37 -3.65 1.08
CA VAL A 83 -11.59 -4.33 0.06
C VAL A 83 -12.51 -5.15 -0.84
N ARG A 84 -12.46 -4.86 -2.14
CA ARG A 84 -13.13 -5.64 -3.18
C ARG A 84 -12.09 -6.18 -4.15
N ILE A 85 -12.16 -7.48 -4.39
CA ILE A 85 -11.26 -8.21 -5.28
C ILE A 85 -12.04 -8.66 -6.52
N ARG A 86 -11.42 -8.54 -7.69
CA ARG A 86 -11.84 -9.15 -8.94
C ARG A 86 -10.64 -9.89 -9.53
N ALA A 87 -10.66 -11.22 -9.42
CA ALA A 87 -9.62 -12.07 -9.98
C ALA A 87 -9.93 -12.41 -11.45
N HIS A 88 -8.86 -12.49 -12.25
CA HIS A 88 -8.86 -12.77 -13.67
C HIS A 88 -7.67 -13.67 -13.99
N GLY A 89 -7.81 -14.97 -13.71
CA GLY A 89 -6.71 -15.94 -13.82
C GLY A 89 -5.53 -15.55 -12.94
N ASP A 90 -4.38 -15.30 -13.56
CA ASP A 90 -3.13 -14.88 -12.89
C ASP A 90 -3.03 -13.36 -12.67
N SER A 91 -4.15 -12.64 -12.72
CA SER A 91 -4.20 -11.22 -12.41
C SER A 91 -5.39 -10.90 -11.50
N ALA A 92 -5.32 -9.80 -10.76
CA ALA A 92 -6.43 -9.33 -9.96
C ALA A 92 -6.45 -7.81 -9.86
N VAL A 93 -7.65 -7.24 -9.90
CA VAL A 93 -7.89 -5.84 -9.54
C VAL A 93 -8.43 -5.80 -8.12
N VAL A 94 -7.78 -5.01 -7.27
CA VAL A 94 -8.15 -4.81 -5.88
C VAL A 94 -8.39 -3.33 -5.64
N ILE A 95 -9.58 -3.00 -5.16
CA ILE A 95 -9.92 -1.64 -4.74
C ILE A 95 -10.27 -1.63 -3.26
N GLY A 96 -10.03 -0.51 -2.60
CA GLY A 96 -10.38 -0.36 -1.19
C GLY A 96 -10.03 1.01 -0.64
N THR A 97 -10.06 1.09 0.68
CA THR A 97 -9.74 2.27 1.47
C THR A 97 -8.54 1.95 2.37
N LEU A 98 -7.59 2.86 2.50
CA LEU A 98 -6.49 2.79 3.47
C LEU A 98 -6.65 3.92 4.48
N ASP A 99 -6.83 3.57 5.75
CA ASP A 99 -6.78 4.52 6.86
C ASP A 99 -5.37 4.52 7.44
N ALA A 100 -4.75 5.69 7.51
CA ALA A 100 -3.38 5.85 7.95
C ALA A 100 -3.28 6.98 8.98
N LYS A 101 -2.70 6.68 10.14
CA LYS A 101 -2.39 7.63 11.20
C LYS A 101 -1.02 7.33 11.76
N GLY A 102 -0.17 8.36 11.86
CA GLY A 102 1.20 8.20 12.34
C GLY A 102 1.72 9.41 13.09
N THR A 103 2.77 9.18 13.89
CA THR A 103 3.41 10.19 14.75
C THR A 103 4.93 10.07 14.73
N GLY A 104 5.64 11.17 14.99
CA GLY A 104 7.09 11.19 15.17
C GLY A 104 7.89 11.49 13.90
N ALA A 105 7.22 11.53 12.74
CA ALA A 105 7.82 11.94 11.49
C ALA A 105 6.80 12.61 10.58
N ARG A 106 7.29 13.39 9.63
CA ARG A 106 6.48 14.04 8.59
C ARG A 106 7.10 13.87 7.21
N PRO A 107 6.30 13.87 6.13
CA PRO A 107 6.83 13.89 4.79
C PRO A 107 7.53 15.23 4.50
N ASP A 108 8.67 15.17 3.83
CA ASP A 108 9.32 16.29 3.16
C ASP A 108 9.16 16.09 1.65
N ARG A 109 8.13 16.73 1.10
CA ARG A 109 7.72 16.55 -0.30
C ARG A 109 8.76 17.10 -1.28
N ALA A 110 9.46 18.16 -0.92
CA ALA A 110 10.46 18.75 -1.81
C ALA A 110 11.65 17.80 -2.04
N ARG A 111 11.88 16.88 -1.10
CA ARG A 111 12.98 15.92 -1.13
C ARG A 111 12.53 14.48 -1.34
N HIS A 112 11.23 14.25 -1.57
CA HIS A 112 10.59 12.93 -1.61
C HIS A 112 11.12 12.01 -0.49
N THR A 113 10.98 12.43 0.76
CA THR A 113 11.50 11.67 1.91
C THR A 113 10.66 11.89 3.17
N TRP A 114 11.07 11.28 4.28
CA TRP A 114 10.50 11.47 5.60
C TRP A 114 11.55 11.97 6.57
N VAL A 115 11.18 12.95 7.40
CA VAL A 115 12.06 13.52 8.41
C VAL A 115 11.48 13.28 9.80
N ALA A 116 12.33 12.89 10.74
CA ALA A 116 11.96 12.77 12.14
C ALA A 116 11.53 14.13 12.69
N ASP A 117 10.38 14.15 13.35
CA ASP A 117 9.80 15.31 14.00
C ASP A 117 8.92 14.78 15.16
N PRO A 118 9.43 14.80 16.41
CA PRO A 118 8.71 14.26 17.56
C PRO A 118 7.35 14.92 17.83
N SER A 119 7.12 16.12 17.29
CA SER A 119 5.87 16.86 17.41
C SER A 119 4.90 16.60 16.25
N ALA A 120 5.37 16.00 15.17
CA ALA A 120 4.55 15.74 14.00
C ALA A 120 3.57 14.59 14.23
N SER A 121 2.36 14.79 13.73
CA SER A 121 1.36 13.75 13.54
C SER A 121 0.62 13.97 12.22
N PHE A 122 0.07 12.90 11.67
CA PHE A 122 -0.85 12.99 10.54
C PHE A 122 -1.95 11.93 10.66
N SER A 123 -3.06 12.18 10.00
CA SER A 123 -4.17 11.24 9.83
C SER A 123 -4.78 11.46 8.46
N GLY A 124 -5.16 10.39 7.78
CA GLY A 124 -5.81 10.48 6.49
C GLY A 124 -6.40 9.15 6.03
N THR A 125 -7.35 9.26 5.11
CA THR A 125 -7.96 8.14 4.41
C THR A 125 -7.63 8.25 2.94
N LEU A 126 -7.21 7.16 2.31
CA LEU A 126 -6.94 7.07 0.88
C LEU A 126 -7.86 6.04 0.22
N ARG A 127 -8.25 6.29 -1.02
CA ARG A 127 -8.79 5.26 -1.91
C ARG A 127 -7.65 4.70 -2.75
N PHE A 128 -7.58 3.38 -2.84
CA PHE A 128 -6.58 2.72 -3.68
C PHE A 128 -7.22 1.88 -4.78
N THR A 129 -6.54 1.84 -5.91
CA THR A 129 -6.68 0.79 -6.93
C THR A 129 -5.34 0.10 -7.07
N ARG A 130 -5.33 -1.23 -7.00
CA ARG A 130 -4.13 -2.06 -7.08
C ARG A 130 -4.33 -3.16 -8.08
N VAL A 131 -3.30 -3.44 -8.86
CA VAL A 131 -3.24 -4.57 -9.78
C VAL A 131 -2.21 -5.55 -9.26
N TYR A 132 -2.64 -6.78 -9.03
CA TYR A 132 -1.77 -7.89 -8.66
C TYR A 132 -1.62 -8.84 -9.84
N ILE A 133 -0.45 -9.45 -9.94
CA ILE A 133 -0.16 -10.52 -10.89
C ILE A 133 0.42 -11.72 -10.15
N LYS A 134 0.12 -12.93 -10.63
CA LYS A 134 0.71 -14.17 -10.12
C LYS A 134 1.89 -14.55 -11.00
N ARG A 135 3.06 -14.76 -10.38
CA ARG A 135 4.29 -15.21 -11.04
C ARG A 135 4.89 -16.33 -10.23
N ASN A 136 5.15 -17.48 -10.86
CA ASN A 136 5.72 -18.66 -10.20
C ASN A 136 4.97 -19.05 -8.91
N GLY A 137 3.64 -18.97 -8.94
CA GLY A 137 2.79 -19.28 -7.78
C GLY A 137 2.65 -18.17 -6.73
N LYS A 138 3.39 -17.05 -6.85
CA LYS A 138 3.37 -15.94 -5.88
C LYS A 138 2.59 -14.75 -6.43
N TRP A 139 1.69 -14.19 -5.62
CA TRP A 139 1.03 -12.92 -5.90
C TRP A 139 1.96 -11.75 -5.62
N LEU A 140 2.10 -10.85 -6.60
CA LEU A 140 2.96 -9.67 -6.56
C LEU A 140 2.14 -8.44 -6.93
N LEU A 141 2.36 -7.33 -6.23
CA LEU A 141 1.76 -6.05 -6.60
C LEU A 141 2.48 -5.50 -7.83
N ALA A 142 1.76 -5.32 -8.93
CA ALA A 142 2.28 -4.83 -10.20
C ALA A 142 1.97 -3.34 -10.42
N ALA A 143 0.82 -2.86 -9.95
CA ALA A 143 0.50 -1.45 -10.06
C ALA A 143 -0.30 -0.94 -8.87
N LEU A 144 -0.13 0.34 -8.54
CA LEU A 144 -0.91 1.02 -7.50
C LEU A 144 -1.26 2.45 -7.93
N HIS A 145 -2.49 2.88 -7.64
CA HIS A 145 -2.91 4.27 -7.68
C HIS A 145 -3.57 4.63 -6.35
N ASN A 146 -3.17 5.76 -5.75
CA ASN A 146 -3.81 6.33 -4.56
C ASN A 146 -4.51 7.65 -4.89
N ALA A 147 -5.68 7.86 -4.30
CA ALA A 147 -6.40 9.13 -4.35
C ALA A 147 -6.90 9.52 -2.96
N VAL A 148 -6.98 10.82 -2.70
CA VAL A 148 -7.70 11.33 -1.51
C VAL A 148 -9.20 11.33 -1.84
N PRO A 149 -10.05 10.62 -1.07
CA PRO A 149 -11.49 10.66 -1.29
C PRO A 149 -12.02 12.08 -1.04
N LEU A 150 -13.07 12.45 -1.78
CA LEU A 150 -13.80 13.67 -1.46
C LEU A 150 -14.39 13.57 -0.04
N PRO A 151 -14.45 14.68 0.71
CA PRO A 151 -15.20 14.70 1.95
C PRO A 151 -16.64 14.26 1.68
N PRO A 152 -17.32 13.58 2.62
CA PRO A 152 -18.72 13.28 2.48
C PRO A 152 -19.47 14.58 2.20
N THR A 153 -20.15 14.69 1.07
CA THR A 153 -21.08 15.80 0.83
C THR A 153 -22.07 15.82 1.99
N ALA A 154 -22.15 16.93 2.73
CA ALA A 154 -23.23 17.12 3.68
C ALA A 154 -24.54 16.90 2.91
N ALA A 155 -25.35 15.96 3.38
CA ALA A 155 -26.65 15.71 2.78
C ALA A 155 -27.39 17.05 2.68
N ALA A 156 -27.85 17.40 1.48
CA ALA A 156 -28.75 18.53 1.32
C ALA A 156 -29.93 18.33 2.29
N LYS A 157 -30.15 19.30 3.17
CA LYS A 157 -31.28 19.32 4.10
C LYS A 157 -32.60 19.40 3.34
#